data_AF-A0A6G2BJZ2-F1
#
_entry.id   AF-A0A6G2BJZ2-F1
#
_cell.length_a   1.000
_cell.length_b   1.000
_cell.length_c   1.000
_cell.angle_alpha   90.00
_cell.angle_beta   90.00
_cell.angle_gamma   90.00
#
_symmetry.space_group_name_H-M   'P 1'
#
loop_
_entity.id
_entity.type
_entity.pdbx_description
1 polymer ?
#
loop_
_entity_poly.entity_id
_entity_poly.type
_entity_poly.pdbx_seq_one_letter_code
_entity_poly.pdbx_strand_id
1 'polypeptide(L)'
;MFDFTRVRRAARTVSDAVRSVVAPAALVRTETVPDPADAYGPEEMPAPEAIETAAADYAAACDQARAADRGKRRAKKTLGRLPAGRYGRWLVERVPSSRQTPDLEAIRATYARLGLGDVPMRPCAPSLRVTELVPAALPVPAADEPTAALAA
;
A
#
# COMPACT_ATOMS: atom_id res chain seq x y z
N MET A 1 3.04 6.40 51.28
CA MET A 1 2.55 5.19 50.59
C MET A 1 2.76 5.41 49.10
N PHE A 2 3.83 4.86 48.52
CA PHE A 2 4.15 5.07 47.11
C PHE A 2 3.17 4.27 46.24
N ASP A 3 2.56 4.94 45.26
CA ASP A 3 1.52 4.38 44.40
C ASP A 3 2.15 3.49 43.31
N PHE A 4 2.31 2.21 43.65
CA PHE A 4 2.90 1.16 42.80
C PHE A 4 2.18 1.00 41.44
N THR A 5 0.92 1.42 41.32
CA THR A 5 0.16 1.29 40.08
C THR A 5 0.65 2.23 38.98
N ARG A 6 1.10 3.44 39.34
CA ARG A 6 1.66 4.41 38.39
C ARG A 6 3.02 3.99 37.85
N VAL A 7 3.87 3.43 38.72
CA VAL A 7 5.19 2.91 38.35
C VAL A 7 5.06 1.76 37.36
N ARG A 8 4.12 0.83 37.60
CA ARG A 8 3.86 -0.30 36.71
C ARG A 8 3.32 0.12 35.34
N ARG A 9 2.52 1.19 35.28
CA ARG A 9 1.98 1.73 34.03
C ARG A 9 3.06 2.43 33.21
N ALA A 10 3.92 3.22 33.85
CA ALA A 10 5.04 3.88 33.20
C ALA A 10 6.05 2.87 32.61
N ALA A 11 6.39 1.83 33.38
CA ALA A 11 7.29 0.77 32.92
C ALA A 11 6.74 0.04 31.68
N ARG A 12 5.43 -0.21 31.62
CA ARG A 12 4.79 -0.80 30.43
C ARG A 12 4.89 0.12 29.21
N THR A 13 4.58 1.41 29.35
CA THR A 13 4.65 2.36 28.24
C THR A 13 6.07 2.47 27.68
N VAL A 14 7.08 2.46 28.56
CA VAL A 14 8.50 2.48 28.14
C VAL A 14 8.88 1.16 27.47
N SER A 15 8.50 0.00 28.01
CA SER A 15 8.74 -1.29 27.37
C SER A 15 8.05 -1.43 26.01
N ASP A 16 6.82 -0.95 25.86
CA ASP A 16 6.10 -0.97 24.58
C ASP A 16 6.77 -0.03 23.57
N ALA A 17 7.24 1.14 24.01
CA ALA A 17 8.00 2.06 23.16
C ALA A 17 9.34 1.46 22.71
N VAL A 18 10.09 0.82 23.62
CA VAL A 18 11.35 0.14 23.30
C VAL A 18 11.10 -1.05 22.36
N ARG A 19 10.05 -1.86 22.62
CA ARG A 19 9.68 -2.99 21.77
C ARG A 19 9.26 -2.54 20.37
N SER A 20 8.55 -1.41 20.28
CA SER A 20 8.18 -0.78 19.00
C SER A 20 9.39 -0.30 18.19
N VAL A 21 10.51 0.02 18.83
CA VAL A 21 11.73 0.51 18.18
C VAL A 21 12.72 -0.62 17.87
N VAL A 22 12.80 -1.65 18.73
CA VAL A 22 13.81 -2.72 18.63
C VAL A 22 13.38 -3.86 17.70
N ALA A 23 12.08 -4.05 17.42
CA ALA A 23 11.61 -5.15 16.57
C ALA A 23 10.78 -4.76 15.31
N PRO A 24 11.12 -3.71 14.55
CA PRO A 24 10.48 -3.49 13.24
C PRO A 24 10.91 -4.55 12.21
N ALA A 25 12.13 -5.10 12.32
CA ALA A 25 12.68 -6.06 11.36
C ALA A 25 11.94 -7.41 11.34
N ALA A 26 11.41 -7.87 12.48
CA ALA A 26 10.66 -9.13 12.56
C ALA A 26 9.24 -9.04 11.97
N LEU A 27 8.75 -7.83 11.68
CA LEU A 27 7.44 -7.60 11.05
C LEU A 27 7.53 -7.57 9.52
N VAL A 28 8.74 -7.51 8.95
CA VAL A 28 8.95 -7.58 7.52
C VAL A 28 9.02 -9.05 7.13
N ARG A 29 7.87 -9.64 6.79
CA ARG A 29 7.86 -10.88 6.01
C ARG A 29 8.47 -10.56 4.64
N THR A 30 9.70 -11.03 4.42
CA THR A 30 10.30 -11.19 3.09
C THR A 30 9.69 -12.40 2.39
N GLU A 31 8.36 -12.41 2.28
CA GLU A 31 7.70 -13.35 1.37
C GLU A 31 7.82 -12.74 -0.02
N THR A 32 8.80 -13.23 -0.79
CA THR A 32 8.96 -12.88 -2.20
C THR A 32 7.73 -13.38 -2.94
N VAL A 33 6.86 -12.45 -3.32
CA VAL A 33 5.70 -12.75 -4.15
C VAL A 33 6.24 -13.14 -5.54
N PRO A 34 5.75 -14.24 -6.15
CA PRO A 34 6.14 -14.58 -7.50
C PRO A 34 5.80 -13.45 -8.46
N ASP A 35 6.69 -13.20 -9.43
CA ASP A 35 6.49 -12.17 -10.43
C ASP A 35 5.17 -12.40 -11.21
N PRO A 36 4.47 -11.33 -11.61
CA PRO A 36 3.28 -11.47 -12.41
C PRO A 36 3.61 -12.14 -13.74
N ALA A 37 2.64 -12.85 -14.32
CA ALA A 37 2.82 -13.60 -15.57
C ALA A 37 3.28 -12.72 -16.76
N ASP A 38 3.03 -11.40 -16.68
CA ASP A 38 3.35 -10.42 -17.72
C ASP A 38 4.63 -9.61 -17.40
N ALA A 39 5.47 -10.07 -16.45
CA ALA A 39 6.76 -9.42 -16.16
C ALA A 39 7.76 -9.64 -17.31
N TYR A 40 8.64 -8.66 -17.55
CA TYR A 40 9.69 -8.78 -18.55
C TYR A 40 10.65 -9.93 -18.23
N GLY A 41 10.93 -10.76 -19.24
CA GLY A 41 12.04 -11.71 -19.20
C GLY A 41 13.39 -11.00 -19.32
N PRO A 42 14.51 -11.68 -19.00
CA PRO A 42 15.86 -11.08 -19.04
C PRO A 42 16.23 -10.47 -20.40
N GLU A 43 15.82 -11.12 -21.49
CA GLU A 43 16.10 -10.69 -22.88
C GLU A 43 15.17 -9.57 -23.36
N GLU A 44 14.07 -9.31 -22.66
CA GLU A 44 13.07 -8.31 -22.99
C GLU A 44 13.19 -7.06 -22.10
N MET A 45 14.16 -7.06 -21.18
CA MET A 45 14.34 -5.99 -20.21
C MET A 45 14.70 -4.67 -20.92
N PRO A 46 13.93 -3.59 -20.70
CA PRO A 46 14.27 -2.29 -21.28
C PRO A 46 15.59 -1.75 -20.72
N ALA A 47 16.18 -0.80 -21.45
CA ALA A 47 17.42 -0.14 -21.01
C ALA A 47 17.24 0.51 -19.62
N PRO A 48 18.28 0.50 -18.75
CA PRO A 48 18.20 1.05 -17.40
C PRO A 48 17.67 2.49 -17.35
N GLU A 49 18.07 3.34 -18.30
CA GLU A 49 17.65 4.74 -18.36
C GLU A 49 16.14 4.88 -18.60
N ALA A 50 15.55 3.94 -19.36
CA ALA A 50 14.11 3.91 -19.58
C ALA A 50 13.37 3.48 -18.30
N ILE A 51 13.93 2.54 -17.53
CA ILE A 51 13.38 2.10 -16.25
C ILE A 51 13.43 3.25 -15.23
N GLU A 52 14.57 3.95 -15.13
CA GLU A 52 14.75 5.09 -14.22
C GLU A 52 13.81 6.24 -14.56
N THR A 53 13.69 6.58 -15.85
CA THR A 53 12.76 7.62 -16.33
C THR A 53 11.32 7.23 -15.99
N ALA A 54 10.91 6.00 -16.29
CA ALA A 54 9.57 5.51 -15.98
C ALA A 54 9.28 5.50 -14.47
N ALA A 55 10.27 5.15 -13.64
CA ALA A 55 10.15 5.16 -12.19
C ALA A 55 9.97 6.59 -11.64
N ALA A 56 10.75 7.55 -12.15
CA ALA A 56 10.65 8.95 -11.78
C ALA A 56 9.28 9.54 -12.16
N ASP A 57 8.81 9.27 -13.39
CA ASP A 57 7.50 9.70 -13.87
C ASP A 57 6.37 9.10 -13.03
N TYR A 58 6.45 7.79 -12.71
CA TYR A 58 5.47 7.12 -11.86
C TYR A 58 5.42 7.73 -10.45
N ALA A 59 6.58 8.02 -9.86
CA ALA A 59 6.68 8.64 -8.54
C ALA A 59 6.02 10.04 -8.54
N ALA A 60 6.37 10.87 -9.53
CA ALA A 60 5.79 12.19 -9.69
C ALA A 60 4.26 12.14 -9.89
N ALA A 61 3.77 11.23 -10.73
CA ALA A 61 2.34 11.03 -10.96
C ALA A 61 1.60 10.62 -9.67
N CYS A 62 2.20 9.71 -8.89
CA CYS A 62 1.66 9.30 -7.60
C CYS A 62 1.52 10.48 -6.63
N ASP A 63 2.50 11.38 -6.58
CA ASP A 63 2.46 12.55 -5.71
C ASP A 63 1.44 13.59 -6.17
N GLN A 64 1.32 13.81 -7.48
CA GLN A 64 0.26 14.62 -8.05
C GLN A 64 -1.13 14.05 -7.71
N ALA A 65 -1.33 12.73 -7.84
CA ALA A 65 -2.59 12.07 -7.51
C ALA A 65 -2.94 12.26 -6.02
N ARG A 66 -1.96 12.07 -5.11
CA ARG A 66 -2.14 12.33 -3.68
C ARG A 66 -2.47 13.79 -3.39
N ALA A 67 -1.80 14.72 -4.05
CA ALA A 67 -2.07 16.16 -3.91
C ALA A 67 -3.48 16.50 -4.39
N ALA A 68 -3.89 15.97 -5.54
CA ALA A 68 -5.24 16.11 -6.07
C ALA A 68 -6.28 15.53 -5.11
N ASP A 69 -6.05 14.36 -4.54
CA ASP A 69 -6.96 13.75 -3.56
C ASP A 69 -7.09 14.58 -2.28
N ARG A 70 -5.98 15.12 -1.77
CA ARG A 70 -6.01 16.07 -0.64
C ARG A 70 -6.81 17.32 -1.01
N GLY A 71 -6.61 17.87 -2.20
CA GLY A 71 -7.36 19.01 -2.73
C GLY A 71 -8.86 18.71 -2.81
N LYS A 72 -9.24 17.60 -3.43
CA LYS A 72 -10.63 17.11 -3.53
C LYS A 72 -11.26 16.94 -2.15
N ARG A 73 -10.56 16.32 -1.19
CA ARG A 73 -11.06 16.16 0.19
C ARG A 73 -11.32 17.50 0.87
N ARG A 74 -10.40 18.47 0.72
CA ARG A 74 -10.58 19.83 1.26
C ARG A 74 -11.77 20.54 0.62
N ALA A 75 -11.87 20.52 -0.71
CA ALA A 75 -12.97 21.14 -1.44
C ALA A 75 -14.33 20.53 -1.08
N LYS A 76 -14.40 19.19 -0.95
CA LYS A 76 -15.63 18.48 -0.53
C LYS A 76 -16.14 18.90 0.84
N LYS A 77 -15.28 19.33 1.78
CA LYS A 77 -15.73 19.83 3.09
C LYS A 77 -16.60 21.09 2.94
N THR A 78 -16.23 21.98 2.03
CA THR A 78 -17.01 23.19 1.74
C THR A 78 -18.23 22.87 0.88
N LEU A 79 -18.01 22.23 -0.28
CA LEU A 79 -19.08 21.93 -1.25
C LEU A 79 -20.14 20.96 -0.68
N GLY A 80 -19.75 20.07 0.22
CA GLY A 80 -20.64 19.11 0.87
C GLY A 80 -21.68 19.77 1.79
N ARG A 81 -21.43 21.00 2.27
CA ARG A 81 -22.35 21.73 3.16
C ARG A 81 -23.29 22.67 2.42
N LEU A 82 -23.07 22.90 1.12
CA LEU A 82 -23.90 23.79 0.33
C LEU A 82 -25.23 23.11 -0.03
N PRO A 83 -26.37 23.80 0.03
CA PRO A 83 -27.57 23.33 -0.64
C PRO A 83 -27.36 23.26 -2.16
N ALA A 84 -28.25 22.55 -2.86
CA ALA A 84 -28.24 22.58 -4.31
C ALA A 84 -28.55 24.01 -4.80
N GLY A 85 -27.85 24.48 -5.81
CA GLY A 85 -27.98 25.84 -6.31
C GLY A 85 -26.77 26.34 -7.12
N ARG A 86 -26.89 27.54 -7.68
CA ARG A 86 -25.84 28.18 -8.47
C ARG A 86 -24.99 29.11 -7.61
N TYR A 87 -23.68 28.94 -7.66
CA TYR A 87 -22.68 29.73 -6.97
C TYR A 87 -21.70 30.34 -7.99
N GLY A 88 -21.99 31.57 -8.42
CA GLY A 88 -21.25 32.24 -9.49
C GLY A 88 -21.34 31.48 -10.81
N ARG A 89 -20.20 30.96 -11.28
CA ARG A 89 -20.13 30.14 -12.51
C ARG A 89 -20.39 28.64 -12.29
N TRP A 90 -20.53 28.19 -11.05
CA TRP A 90 -20.64 26.76 -10.72
C TRP A 90 -22.06 26.40 -10.27
N LEU A 91 -22.58 25.27 -10.76
CA LEU A 91 -23.85 24.68 -10.32
C LEU A 91 -23.56 23.50 -9.38
N VAL A 92 -24.23 23.45 -8.23
CA VAL A 92 -24.13 22.35 -7.26
C VAL A 92 -25.45 21.59 -7.23
N GLU A 93 -25.41 20.29 -7.50
CA GLU A 93 -26.59 19.40 -7.55
C GLU A 93 -26.43 18.22 -6.59
N ARG A 94 -27.56 17.67 -6.12
CA ARG A 94 -27.62 16.49 -5.25
C ARG A 94 -28.32 15.36 -6.01
N VAL A 95 -27.54 14.44 -6.56
CA VAL A 95 -28.05 13.28 -7.29
C VAL A 95 -27.86 12.02 -6.44
N PRO A 96 -28.92 11.23 -6.14
CA PRO A 96 -28.77 9.96 -5.45
C PRO A 96 -28.02 8.97 -6.34
N SER A 97 -27.12 8.19 -5.74
CA SER A 97 -26.40 7.12 -6.44
C SER A 97 -27.32 5.90 -6.61
N SER A 98 -27.38 5.36 -7.82
CA SER A 98 -28.05 4.07 -8.10
C SER A 98 -27.19 2.85 -7.74
N ARG A 99 -25.90 3.04 -7.43
CA ARG A 99 -25.03 1.94 -6.98
C ARG A 99 -25.44 1.46 -5.59
N GLN A 100 -25.61 0.15 -5.46
CA GLN A 100 -25.81 -0.55 -4.20
C GLN A 100 -24.50 -1.25 -3.82
N THR A 101 -24.07 -1.08 -2.58
CA THR A 101 -22.89 -1.77 -2.03
C THR A 101 -23.36 -3.05 -1.34
N PRO A 102 -22.69 -4.20 -1.57
CA PRO A 102 -23.01 -5.42 -0.84
C PRO A 102 -22.89 -5.20 0.68
N ASP A 103 -23.89 -5.67 1.43
CA ASP A 103 -23.85 -5.64 2.89
C ASP A 103 -23.02 -6.82 3.41
N LEU A 104 -21.74 -6.56 3.69
CA LEU A 104 -20.82 -7.57 4.18
C LEU A 104 -21.20 -8.13 5.55
N GLU A 105 -21.91 -7.36 6.38
CA GLU A 105 -22.34 -7.82 7.70
C GLU A 105 -23.50 -8.80 7.56
N ALA A 106 -24.49 -8.47 6.73
CA ALA A 106 -25.59 -9.37 6.42
C ALA A 106 -25.11 -10.67 5.73
N ILE A 107 -24.12 -10.55 4.84
CA ILE A 107 -23.50 -11.71 4.17
C ILE A 107 -22.80 -12.60 5.22
N ARG A 108 -21.97 -12.03 6.08
CA ARG A 108 -21.27 -12.79 7.15
C ARG A 108 -22.24 -13.46 8.11
N ALA A 109 -23.28 -12.74 8.56
CA ALA A 109 -24.32 -13.29 9.43
C ALA A 109 -25.06 -14.47 8.77
N THR A 110 -25.31 -14.38 7.47
CA THR A 110 -25.95 -15.45 6.70
C THR A 110 -25.04 -16.67 6.57
N TYR A 111 -23.76 -16.48 6.26
CA TYR A 111 -22.78 -17.56 6.17
C TYR A 111 -22.60 -18.29 7.51
N ALA A 112 -22.50 -17.54 8.60
CA ALA A 112 -22.41 -18.09 9.95
C ALA A 112 -23.68 -18.89 10.32
N ARG A 113 -24.87 -18.34 10.07
CA ARG A 113 -26.15 -19.00 10.35
C ARG A 113 -26.34 -20.31 9.58
N LEU A 114 -25.84 -20.38 8.34
CA LEU A 114 -25.97 -21.55 7.47
C LEU A 114 -24.82 -22.56 7.65
N GLY A 115 -23.84 -22.29 8.52
CA GLY A 115 -22.70 -23.18 8.73
C GLY A 115 -21.76 -23.28 7.53
N LEU A 116 -21.73 -22.27 6.65
CA LEU A 116 -20.96 -22.27 5.40
C LEU A 116 -19.48 -21.88 5.57
N GLY A 117 -19.07 -21.51 6.79
CA GLY A 117 -17.72 -21.05 7.09
C GLY A 117 -17.48 -19.59 6.68
N ASP A 118 -16.23 -19.26 6.37
CA ASP A 118 -15.82 -17.89 6.01
C ASP A 118 -16.33 -17.47 4.62
N VAL A 119 -16.54 -16.16 4.45
CA VAL A 119 -16.92 -15.59 3.15
C VAL A 119 -15.75 -15.76 2.18
N PRO A 120 -15.93 -16.45 1.04
CA PRO A 120 -14.85 -16.69 0.10
C PRO A 120 -14.38 -15.37 -0.51
N MET A 121 -13.09 -15.08 -0.35
CA MET A 121 -12.44 -13.88 -0.88
C MET A 121 -11.47 -14.29 -2.00
N ARG A 122 -11.44 -13.50 -3.07
CA ARG A 122 -10.42 -13.64 -4.12
C ARG A 122 -9.12 -12.95 -3.64
N PRO A 123 -7.94 -13.54 -3.86
CA PRO A 123 -6.69 -12.82 -3.65
C PRO A 123 -6.66 -11.56 -4.52
N CYS A 124 -6.30 -10.43 -3.92
CA CYS A 124 -6.09 -9.18 -4.64
C CYS A 124 -4.81 -9.30 -5.48
N ALA A 125 -4.81 -8.67 -6.66
CA ALA A 125 -3.60 -8.56 -7.46
C ALA A 125 -2.49 -7.81 -6.68
N PRO A 126 -1.20 -8.15 -6.88
CA PRO A 126 -0.10 -7.45 -6.26
C PRO A 126 -0.10 -5.96 -6.65
N SER A 127 0.14 -5.08 -5.68
CA SER A 127 0.19 -3.64 -5.92
C SER A 127 1.63 -3.19 -6.23
N LEU A 128 1.81 -2.39 -7.28
CA LEU A 128 3.10 -1.76 -7.60
C LEU A 128 3.49 -0.72 -6.54
N ARG A 129 4.64 -0.93 -5.89
CA ARG A 129 5.26 0.02 -4.96
C ARG A 129 6.67 0.36 -5.41
N VAL A 130 6.88 1.58 -5.85
CA VAL A 130 8.20 2.13 -6.20
C VAL A 130 8.72 2.93 -5.02
N THR A 131 9.94 2.65 -4.58
CA THR A 131 10.65 3.39 -3.51
C THR A 131 12.05 3.70 -4.00
N GLU A 132 12.47 4.96 -3.89
CA GLU A 132 13.85 5.36 -4.19
C GLU A 132 14.80 4.76 -3.15
N LEU A 133 15.86 4.09 -3.61
CA LEU A 133 16.86 3.50 -2.73
C LEU A 133 17.88 4.58 -2.34
N VAL A 134 17.94 4.89 -1.04
CA VAL A 134 19.12 5.55 -0.45
C VAL A 134 20.22 4.47 -0.34
N PRO A 135 21.48 4.71 -0.73
CA PRO A 135 22.49 3.66 -0.82
C PRO A 135 22.85 3.11 0.56
N ALA A 136 22.15 2.05 0.96
CA ALA A 136 22.72 0.96 1.74
C ALA A 136 22.90 -0.18 0.74
N ALA A 137 24.16 -0.57 0.51
CA ALA A 137 24.56 -1.55 -0.50
C ALA A 137 23.65 -2.78 -0.51
N LEU A 138 22.84 -2.93 -1.55
CA LEU A 138 22.22 -4.21 -1.87
C LEU A 138 23.29 -5.08 -2.51
N PRO A 139 23.42 -6.36 -2.13
CA PRO A 139 24.32 -7.27 -2.83
C PRO A 139 23.83 -7.41 -4.27
N VAL A 140 24.62 -6.92 -5.22
CA VAL A 140 24.46 -7.19 -6.65
C VAL A 140 24.60 -8.70 -6.83
N PRO A 141 23.67 -9.39 -7.51
CA PRO A 141 23.86 -10.80 -7.84
C PRO A 141 25.16 -10.93 -8.65
N ALA A 142 26.08 -11.75 -8.14
CA ALA A 142 27.34 -12.02 -8.82
C ALA A 142 27.03 -12.53 -10.23
N ALA A 143 27.58 -11.86 -11.25
CA ALA A 143 27.63 -12.44 -12.58
C ALA A 143 28.48 -13.70 -12.48
N ASP A 144 27.91 -14.86 -12.83
CA ASP A 144 28.66 -16.10 -12.95
C ASP A 144 29.79 -15.90 -13.97
N GLU A 145 31.03 -16.07 -13.53
CA GLU A 145 32.19 -16.04 -14.43
C GLU A 145 32.10 -17.20 -15.43
N PRO A 146 32.38 -16.98 -16.73
CA PRO A 146 32.46 -18.07 -17.69
C PRO A 146 33.67 -18.93 -17.33
N THR A 147 33.41 -20.17 -16.89
CA THR A 147 34.44 -21.18 -16.65
C THR A 147 35.07 -21.59 -17.98
N ALA A 148 36.15 -20.92 -18.37
CA ALA A 148 37.00 -21.34 -19.47
C ALA A 148 38.09 -22.31 -18.94
N ALA A 149 37.87 -23.61 -19.13
CA ALA A 149 38.83 -24.74 -19.16
C ALA A 149 37.98 -26.01 -18.97
N LEU A 150 38.08 -27.14 -19.67
CA LEU A 150 39.14 -27.88 -20.39
C LEU A 150 38.34 -28.93 -21.21
N ALA A 151 38.62 -29.24 -22.48
CA ALA A 151 39.51 -30.35 -22.82
C ALA A 151 39.72 -30.43 -24.35
N ALA A 152 41.00 -30.50 -24.71
CA ALA A 152 41.49 -31.21 -25.90
C ALA A 152 41.72 -32.68 -25.53
#